data_AF-A0A8T4E3X6-F1
#
_entry.id   AF-A0A8T4E3X6-F1
#
_cell.length_a   1.000
_cell.length_b   1.000
_cell.length_c   1.000
_cell.angle_alpha   90.00
_cell.angle_beta   90.00
_cell.angle_gamma   90.00
#
_symmetry.space_group_name_H-M   'P 1'
#
loop_
_entity.id
_entity.type
_entity.pdbx_description
1 polymer ?
#
loop_
_entity_poly.entity_id
_entity_poly.type
_entity_poly.pdbx_seq_one_letter_code
_entity_poly.pdbx_strand_id
1 'polypeptide(L)'
;MDTKSRNLLFVIAAFVIIILVVAFSVAQFGLNGITTIGQHTEGGDISTFDSAISSNDISMCENIKDASMKQACKDILSVSGEPPTEEQVNDQKYFDDAIANNEISLCDNIIDPSMKQACRDMLSVNPEEPTQEQMMDIQYFDQAISEGDASICDSIIDPSLKQACSDLIGG
;
A
#
# COMPACT_ATOMS: atom_id res chain seq x y z
N MET A 1 -5.99 -33.02 -48.29
CA MET A 1 -5.86 -32.11 -47.13
C MET A 1 -4.40 -32.05 -46.75
N ASP A 2 -3.81 -30.87 -46.87
CA ASP A 2 -2.39 -30.61 -46.67
C ASP A 2 -2.00 -30.77 -45.19
N THR A 3 -0.88 -31.42 -44.92
CA THR A 3 -0.38 -31.67 -43.55
C THR A 3 -0.22 -30.37 -42.76
N LYS A 4 0.07 -29.27 -43.45
CA LYS A 4 0.18 -27.93 -42.87
C LYS A 4 -1.15 -27.42 -42.29
N SER A 5 -2.27 -27.74 -42.93
CA SER A 5 -3.61 -27.34 -42.48
C SER A 5 -4.07 -28.14 -41.26
N ARG A 6 -3.58 -29.38 -41.09
CA ARG A 6 -3.88 -30.19 -39.91
C ARG A 6 -3.15 -29.67 -38.67
N ASN A 7 -1.87 -29.32 -38.81
CA ASN A 7 -1.07 -28.78 -37.71
C ASN A 7 -1.61 -27.44 -37.19
N LEU A 8 -2.07 -26.56 -38.09
CA LEU A 8 -2.67 -25.28 -37.68
C LEU A 8 -3.95 -25.48 -36.84
N LEU A 9 -4.76 -26.48 -37.19
CA LEU A 9 -6.01 -26.78 -36.50
C LEU A 9 -5.77 -27.34 -35.09
N PHE A 10 -4.70 -28.12 -34.89
CA PHE A 10 -4.28 -28.59 -33.57
C PHE A 10 -3.74 -27.46 -32.68
N VAL A 11 -2.98 -26.52 -33.23
CA VAL A 11 -2.45 -25.37 -32.46
C VAL A 11 -3.59 -24.46 -31.99
N ILE A 12 -4.58 -24.18 -32.85
CA ILE A 12 -5.74 -23.36 -32.47
C ILE A 12 -6.57 -24.07 -31.39
N ALA A 13 -6.82 -25.36 -31.53
CA ALA A 13 -7.56 -26.14 -30.52
C ALA A 13 -6.85 -26.15 -29.16
N ALA A 14 -5.52 -26.31 -29.14
CA ALA A 14 -4.72 -26.25 -27.92
C ALA A 14 -4.79 -24.87 -27.25
N PHE A 15 -4.71 -23.79 -28.03
CA PHE A 15 -4.82 -22.42 -27.51
C PHE A 15 -6.18 -22.14 -26.87
N VAL A 16 -7.28 -22.57 -27.50
CA VAL A 16 -8.62 -22.39 -26.94
C VAL A 16 -8.79 -23.16 -25.63
N ILE A 17 -8.25 -24.37 -25.54
CA ILE A 17 -8.30 -25.17 -24.30
C ILE A 17 -7.51 -24.48 -23.18
N ILE A 18 -6.31 -23.95 -23.47
CA ILE A 18 -5.50 -23.22 -22.48
C ILE A 18 -6.24 -21.98 -21.97
N ILE A 19 -6.85 -21.19 -22.87
CA ILE A 19 -7.61 -19.99 -22.49
C ILE A 19 -8.81 -20.38 -21.58
N LEU A 20 -9.52 -21.45 -21.89
CA LEU A 20 -10.65 -21.93 -21.08
C LEU A 20 -10.21 -22.44 -19.70
N VAL A 21 -9.06 -23.13 -19.61
CA VAL A 21 -8.51 -23.60 -18.34
C VAL A 21 -8.08 -22.41 -17.46
N VAL A 22 -7.39 -21.43 -18.03
CA VAL A 22 -6.98 -20.21 -17.29
C VAL A 22 -8.20 -19.42 -16.80
N ALA A 23 -9.22 -19.22 -17.64
CA ALA A 23 -10.45 -18.53 -17.25
C ALA A 23 -11.20 -19.27 -16.12
N PHE A 24 -11.19 -20.61 -16.12
CA PHE A 24 -11.80 -21.41 -15.06
C PHE A 24 -11.00 -21.36 -13.74
N SER A 25 -9.67 -21.34 -13.80
CA SER A 25 -8.81 -21.19 -12.63
C SER A 25 -8.98 -19.83 -11.93
N VAL A 26 -9.12 -18.74 -12.69
CA VAL A 26 -9.36 -17.40 -12.12
C VAL A 26 -10.74 -17.32 -11.44
N ALA A 27 -11.75 -18.02 -11.96
CA ALA A 27 -13.09 -18.04 -11.35
C ALA A 27 -13.15 -18.81 -10.02
N GLN A 28 -12.29 -19.82 -9.81
CA GLN A 28 -12.26 -20.62 -8.58
C GLN A 28 -11.42 -19.98 -7.45
N PHE A 29 -10.47 -19.12 -7.79
CA PHE A 29 -9.67 -18.37 -6.80
C PHE A 29 -10.39 -17.15 -6.20
N GLY A 30 -11.55 -16.75 -6.76
CA GLY A 30 -12.31 -15.60 -6.27
C GLY A 30 -13.30 -15.87 -5.13
N LEU A 31 -13.52 -17.14 -4.70
CA LEU A 31 -14.66 -17.46 -3.82
C LEU A 31 -14.35 -18.31 -2.57
N ASN A 32 -13.13 -18.82 -2.37
CA ASN A 32 -12.86 -19.76 -1.26
C ASN A 32 -11.65 -19.38 -0.41
N GLY A 33 -11.46 -18.09 -0.13
CA GLY A 33 -10.24 -17.60 0.55
C GLY A 33 -10.43 -16.46 1.54
N ILE A 34 -11.64 -16.17 2.03
CA ILE A 34 -11.80 -15.32 3.22
C ILE A 34 -12.87 -15.95 4.11
N THR A 35 -12.42 -16.78 5.05
CA THR A 35 -13.14 -17.01 6.30
C THR A 35 -13.34 -15.65 6.96
N THR A 36 -14.56 -15.16 6.82
CA THR A 36 -15.24 -14.05 7.48
C THR A 36 -14.60 -13.63 8.81
N ILE A 37 -13.62 -12.72 8.75
CA ILE A 37 -13.51 -11.68 9.76
C ILE A 37 -14.70 -10.76 9.46
N GLY A 38 -15.62 -10.64 10.42
CA GLY A 38 -16.91 -10.00 10.24
C GLY A 38 -16.83 -8.69 9.46
N GLN A 39 -17.32 -8.69 8.23
CA GLN A 39 -17.80 -7.49 7.57
C GLN A 39 -19.04 -7.01 8.32
N HIS A 40 -18.82 -6.34 9.46
CA HIS A 40 -19.85 -5.53 10.08
C HIS A 40 -19.23 -4.37 10.85
N THR A 41 -18.92 -3.31 10.11
CA THR A 41 -19.06 -1.91 10.55
C THR A 41 -19.20 -1.09 9.26
N GLU A 42 -20.42 -0.82 8.82
CA GLU A 42 -21.09 0.46 9.10
C GLU A 42 -20.07 1.61 9.16
N GLY A 43 -19.88 2.32 8.04
CA GLY A 43 -19.08 3.56 7.98
C GLY A 43 -19.52 4.68 8.96
N GLY A 44 -20.59 4.45 9.73
CA GLY A 44 -20.99 5.31 10.84
C GLY A 44 -19.98 5.35 11.98
N ASP A 45 -19.33 4.24 12.32
CA ASP A 45 -18.40 4.21 13.46
C ASP A 45 -17.10 4.98 13.17
N ILE A 46 -16.59 4.88 11.94
CA ILE A 46 -15.40 5.64 11.50
C ILE A 46 -15.70 7.13 11.48
N SER A 47 -16.80 7.55 10.84
CA SER A 47 -17.17 8.97 10.81
C SER A 47 -17.46 9.55 12.20
N THR A 48 -18.05 8.76 13.10
CA THR A 48 -18.29 9.16 14.50
C THR A 48 -16.97 9.25 15.29
N PHE A 49 -16.04 8.32 15.06
CA PHE A 49 -14.70 8.36 15.65
C PHE A 49 -13.95 9.63 15.22
N ASP A 50 -13.86 9.90 13.92
CA ASP A 50 -13.18 11.10 13.40
C ASP A 50 -13.82 12.39 13.92
N SER A 51 -15.16 12.42 14.02
CA SER A 51 -15.90 13.54 14.60
C SER A 51 -15.59 13.72 16.09
N ALA A 52 -15.51 12.63 16.86
CA ALA A 52 -15.19 12.67 18.28
C ALA A 52 -13.76 13.19 18.53
N ILE A 53 -12.79 12.73 17.74
CA ILE A 53 -11.39 13.16 17.84
C ILE A 53 -11.26 14.64 17.44
N SER A 54 -11.83 15.03 16.30
CA SER A 54 -11.73 16.41 15.82
C SER A 54 -12.45 17.44 16.69
N SER A 55 -13.56 17.06 17.32
CA SER A 55 -14.29 17.93 18.27
C SER A 55 -13.80 17.83 19.71
N ASN A 56 -12.91 16.86 20.00
CA ASN A 56 -12.47 16.48 21.33
C ASN A 56 -13.64 16.23 22.31
N ASP A 57 -14.73 15.65 21.79
CA ASP A 57 -15.92 15.34 22.57
C ASP A 57 -15.97 13.84 22.92
N ILE A 58 -15.51 13.51 24.13
CA ILE A 58 -15.51 12.13 24.64
C ILE A 58 -16.90 11.51 24.69
N SER A 59 -17.96 12.32 24.76
CA SER A 59 -19.33 11.82 24.75
C SER A 59 -19.71 11.23 23.39
N MET A 60 -19.10 11.72 22.29
CA MET A 60 -19.33 11.16 20.95
C MET A 60 -18.77 9.74 20.83
N CYS A 61 -17.73 9.37 21.59
CA CYS A 61 -17.21 8.00 21.61
C CYS A 61 -18.26 6.98 22.07
N GLU A 62 -19.26 7.39 22.86
CA GLU A 62 -20.33 6.48 23.31
C GLU A 62 -21.25 6.03 22.16
N ASN A 63 -21.30 6.80 21.07
CA ASN A 63 -22.13 6.49 19.90
C ASN A 63 -21.49 5.48 18.95
N ILE A 64 -20.20 5.18 19.11
CA ILE A 64 -19.48 4.15 18.34
C ILE A 64 -20.00 2.77 18.78
N LYS A 65 -20.42 1.92 17.85
CA LYS A 65 -20.95 0.58 18.16
C LYS A 65 -19.84 -0.43 18.41
N ASP A 66 -18.78 -0.37 17.61
CA ASP A 66 -17.62 -1.24 17.79
C ASP A 66 -16.91 -0.93 19.12
N ALA A 67 -16.84 -1.95 19.98
CA ALA A 67 -16.29 -1.80 21.32
C ALA A 67 -14.80 -1.46 21.31
N SER A 68 -14.05 -1.96 20.31
CA SER A 68 -12.61 -1.71 20.21
C SER A 68 -12.32 -0.27 19.77
N MET A 69 -13.03 0.23 18.76
CA MET A 69 -12.95 1.63 18.32
C MET A 69 -13.46 2.59 19.39
N LYS A 70 -14.53 2.25 20.11
CA LYS A 70 -15.02 3.04 21.25
C LYS A 70 -13.95 3.20 22.31
N GLN A 71 -13.27 2.11 22.68
CA GLN A 71 -12.22 2.17 23.70
C GLN A 71 -11.03 2.99 23.21
N ALA A 72 -10.58 2.79 21.97
CA ALA A 72 -9.52 3.58 21.37
C ALA A 72 -9.85 5.09 21.36
N CYS A 73 -11.09 5.44 21.01
CA CYS A 73 -11.59 6.82 21.03
C CYS A 73 -11.47 7.44 22.43
N LYS A 74 -11.92 6.71 23.45
CA LYS A 74 -11.83 7.15 24.85
C LYS A 74 -10.40 7.28 25.33
N ASP A 75 -9.54 6.33 24.98
CA ASP A 75 -8.14 6.34 25.41
C ASP A 75 -7.39 7.54 24.82
N ILE A 76 -7.58 7.81 23.52
CA ILE A 76 -6.99 8.98 22.85
C ILE A 76 -7.42 10.27 23.55
N LEU A 77 -8.74 10.44 23.79
CA LEU A 77 -9.29 11.65 24.41
C LEU A 77 -8.99 11.76 25.91
N SER A 78 -8.76 10.65 26.60
CA SER A 78 -8.41 10.63 28.03
C SER A 78 -6.94 10.93 28.28
N VAL A 79 -6.07 10.59 27.33
CA VAL A 79 -4.63 10.90 27.39
C VAL A 79 -4.37 12.34 26.94
N SER A 80 -5.13 12.85 25.97
CA SER A 80 -4.94 14.22 25.48
C SER A 80 -5.39 15.27 26.51
N GLY A 81 -6.46 15.05 27.28
CA GLY A 81 -6.93 15.90 28.39
C GLY A 81 -7.35 17.33 28.02
N GLU A 82 -6.72 17.89 27.00
CA GLU A 82 -6.98 19.16 26.36
C GLU A 82 -7.27 18.88 24.88
N PRO A 83 -8.30 19.53 24.31
CA PRO A 83 -8.52 19.48 22.87
C PRO A 83 -7.26 19.89 22.13
N PRO A 84 -6.97 19.26 20.97
CA PRO A 84 -5.90 19.76 20.13
C PRO A 84 -6.19 21.24 19.85
N THR A 85 -5.19 22.08 20.07
CA THR A 85 -5.35 23.51 19.79
C THR A 85 -5.60 23.69 18.30
N GLU A 86 -6.22 24.80 17.90
CA GLU A 86 -6.38 25.15 16.48
C GLU A 86 -5.03 25.11 15.74
N GLU A 87 -3.95 25.44 16.44
CA GLU A 87 -2.57 25.33 15.96
C GLU A 87 -2.18 23.86 15.64
N GLN A 88 -2.47 22.91 16.53
CA GLN A 88 -2.18 21.49 16.31
C GLN A 88 -3.00 20.86 15.17
N VAL A 89 -4.26 21.27 15.01
CA VAL A 89 -5.09 20.81 13.88
C VAL A 89 -4.52 21.32 12.56
N ASN A 90 -4.04 22.57 12.53
CA ASN A 90 -3.41 23.14 11.35
C ASN A 90 -2.07 22.47 11.04
N ASP A 91 -1.28 22.11 12.06
CA ASP A 91 -0.01 21.40 11.89
C ASP A 91 -0.19 20.06 11.18
N GLN A 92 -1.15 19.24 11.62
CA GLN A 92 -1.45 17.97 10.97
C GLN A 92 -1.88 18.17 9.51
N LYS A 93 -2.72 19.16 9.24
CA LYS A 93 -3.15 19.46 7.87
C LYS A 93 -1.96 19.85 6.98
N TYR A 94 -1.09 20.74 7.44
CA TYR A 94 0.10 21.13 6.68
C TYR A 94 1.05 19.96 6.46
N PHE A 95 1.19 19.06 7.45
CA PHE A 95 1.95 17.83 7.31
C PHE A 95 1.37 16.96 6.19
N ASP A 96 0.08 16.66 6.23
CA ASP A 96 -0.59 15.81 5.25
C ASP A 96 -0.52 16.41 3.84
N ASP A 97 -0.77 17.71 3.71
CA ASP A 97 -0.68 18.44 2.43
C ASP A 97 0.77 18.43 1.89
N ALA A 98 1.78 18.57 2.76
CA ALA A 98 3.19 18.52 2.35
C ALA A 98 3.57 17.15 1.77
N ILE A 99 3.16 16.06 2.43
CA ILE A 99 3.42 14.70 1.96
C ILE A 99 2.66 14.40 0.66
N ALA A 100 1.36 14.75 0.61
CA ALA A 100 0.52 14.47 -0.55
C ALA A 100 0.99 15.19 -1.82
N ASN A 101 1.53 16.39 -1.68
CA ASN A 101 2.01 17.21 -2.82
C ASN A 101 3.52 17.17 -3.02
N ASN A 102 4.27 16.46 -2.16
CA ASN A 102 5.73 16.46 -2.14
C ASN A 102 6.33 17.88 -2.04
N GLU A 103 5.69 18.77 -1.26
CA GLU A 103 6.04 20.19 -1.15
C GLU A 103 6.70 20.51 0.20
N ILE A 104 8.03 20.49 0.26
CA ILE A 104 8.78 20.73 1.51
C ILE A 104 8.54 22.13 2.12
N SER A 105 8.11 23.11 1.31
CA SER A 105 7.74 24.44 1.79
C SER A 105 6.50 24.43 2.68
N LEU A 106 5.60 23.46 2.53
CA LEU A 106 4.43 23.35 3.40
C LEU A 106 4.80 22.93 4.83
N CYS A 107 5.91 22.19 5.02
CA CYS A 107 6.45 21.89 6.34
C CYS A 107 6.84 23.15 7.13
N ASP A 108 7.06 24.30 6.47
CA ASP A 108 7.41 25.53 7.17
C ASP A 108 6.27 26.14 7.97
N ASN A 109 5.02 25.81 7.60
CA ASN A 109 3.81 26.29 8.27
C ASN A 109 3.46 25.48 9.53
N ILE A 110 4.14 24.36 9.77
CA ILE A 110 3.98 23.55 10.99
C ILE A 110 4.66 24.27 12.16
N ILE A 111 3.91 24.46 13.25
CA ILE A 111 4.36 25.12 14.47
C ILE A 111 5.08 24.13 15.38
N ASP A 112 4.53 22.92 15.56
CA ASP A 112 5.16 21.87 16.36
C ASP A 112 6.54 21.49 15.78
N PRO A 113 7.63 21.69 16.53
CA PRO A 113 8.98 21.50 16.00
C PRO A 113 9.28 20.04 15.66
N SER A 114 8.65 19.09 16.36
CA SER A 114 8.88 17.66 16.16
C SER A 114 8.21 17.19 14.87
N MET A 115 6.95 17.58 14.66
CA MET A 115 6.18 17.31 13.45
C MET A 115 6.80 18.02 12.24
N LYS A 116 7.27 19.26 12.41
CA LYS A 116 8.00 20.00 11.37
C LYS A 116 9.26 19.28 10.91
N GLN A 117 10.05 18.77 11.85
CA GLN A 117 11.26 18.01 11.52
C GLN A 117 10.90 16.70 10.81
N ALA A 118 9.92 15.96 11.32
CA ALA A 118 9.45 14.72 10.69
C ALA A 118 8.97 14.94 9.25
N CYS A 119 8.23 16.03 9.00
CA CYS A 119 7.77 16.43 7.68
C CYS A 119 8.96 16.66 6.72
N ARG A 120 9.96 17.41 7.20
CA ARG A 120 11.18 17.68 6.43
C ARG A 120 11.96 16.41 6.18
N ASP A 121 12.12 15.53 7.15
CA ASP A 121 12.89 14.29 6.98
C ASP A 121 12.23 13.39 5.93
N MET A 122 10.90 13.22 5.98
CA MET A 122 10.14 12.45 4.98
C MET A 122 10.32 12.99 3.56
N LEU A 123 10.33 14.31 3.38
CA LEU A 123 10.45 14.95 2.07
C LEU A 123 11.90 15.22 1.65
N SER A 124 12.85 15.22 2.59
CA SER A 124 14.29 15.39 2.34
C SER A 124 14.95 14.06 1.96
N VAL A 125 14.32 12.93 2.30
CA VAL A 125 14.48 11.72 1.51
C VAL A 125 13.82 12.02 0.17
N ASN A 126 14.54 12.77 -0.66
CA ASN A 126 14.21 12.92 -2.06
C ASN A 126 13.99 11.50 -2.56
N PRO A 127 12.79 11.09 -2.99
CA PRO A 127 12.73 9.98 -3.92
C PRO A 127 13.44 10.56 -5.13
N GLU A 128 14.78 10.42 -5.17
CA GLU A 128 15.50 10.59 -6.42
C GLU A 128 14.71 9.71 -7.36
N GLU A 129 14.04 10.34 -8.33
CA GLU A 129 13.30 9.60 -9.33
C GLU A 129 14.26 8.50 -9.77
N PRO A 130 13.85 7.22 -9.61
CA PRO A 130 14.77 6.13 -9.79
C PRO A 130 15.43 6.35 -11.13
N THR A 131 16.75 6.46 -11.10
CA THR A 131 17.53 6.67 -12.31
C THR A 131 17.15 5.60 -13.32
N GLN A 132 17.32 5.86 -14.60
CA GLN A 132 17.03 4.87 -15.64
C GLN A 132 17.70 3.51 -15.34
N GLU A 133 18.87 3.53 -14.72
CA GLU A 133 19.59 2.35 -14.24
C GLU A 133 18.84 1.63 -13.10
N GLN A 134 18.38 2.36 -12.08
CA GLN A 134 17.57 1.78 -10.99
C GLN A 134 16.23 1.21 -11.48
N MET A 135 15.60 1.84 -12.48
CA MET A 135 14.38 1.28 -13.08
C MET A 135 14.66 -0.05 -13.81
N MET A 136 15.78 -0.16 -14.50
CA MET A 136 16.20 -1.40 -15.15
C MET A 136 16.50 -2.51 -14.13
N ASP A 137 17.15 -2.16 -13.03
CA ASP A 137 17.44 -3.07 -11.93
C ASP A 137 16.16 -3.66 -11.32
N ILE A 138 15.13 -2.84 -11.11
CA ILE A 138 13.81 -3.30 -10.66
C ILE A 138 13.17 -4.26 -11.69
N GLN A 139 13.27 -3.94 -12.99
CA GLN A 139 12.72 -4.82 -14.04
C GLN A 139 13.44 -6.17 -14.10
N TYR A 140 14.77 -6.19 -13.99
CA TYR A 140 15.53 -7.44 -13.93
C TYR A 140 15.20 -8.25 -12.68
N PHE A 141 15.02 -7.60 -11.54
CA PHE A 141 14.60 -8.26 -10.30
C PHE A 141 13.24 -8.95 -10.46
N ASP A 142 12.23 -8.23 -10.94
CA ASP A 142 10.88 -8.77 -11.16
C ASP A 142 10.89 -9.91 -12.18
N GLN A 143 11.67 -9.76 -13.26
CA GLN A 143 11.84 -10.78 -14.28
C GLN A 143 12.49 -12.05 -13.71
N ALA A 144 13.56 -11.91 -12.91
CA ALA A 144 14.25 -13.02 -12.29
C ALA A 144 13.29 -13.83 -11.39
N ILE A 145 12.50 -13.15 -10.56
CA ILE A 145 11.50 -13.80 -9.68
C ILE A 145 10.43 -14.51 -10.50
N SER A 146 9.92 -13.85 -11.55
CA SER A 146 8.86 -14.43 -12.39
C SER A 146 9.33 -15.65 -13.18
N GLU A 147 10.58 -15.68 -13.63
CA GLU A 147 11.15 -16.77 -14.44
C GLU A 147 11.83 -17.85 -13.57
N GLY A 148 12.13 -17.54 -12.30
CA GLY A 148 12.93 -18.38 -11.43
C GLY A 148 14.38 -18.55 -11.93
N ASP A 149 14.89 -17.58 -12.68
CA ASP A 149 16.21 -17.62 -13.30
C ASP A 149 17.19 -16.73 -12.53
N ALA A 150 18.05 -17.37 -11.73
CA ALA A 150 19.07 -16.69 -10.94
C ALA A 150 20.10 -15.95 -11.81
N SER A 151 20.27 -16.30 -13.08
CA SER A 151 21.22 -15.62 -13.97
C SER A 151 20.77 -14.19 -14.31
N ILE A 152 19.47 -13.89 -14.23
CA ILE A 152 18.95 -12.54 -14.45
C ILE A 152 19.39 -11.60 -13.32
N CYS A 153 19.50 -12.11 -12.09
CA CYS A 153 20.03 -11.33 -10.95
C CYS A 153 21.45 -10.79 -11.21
N ASP A 154 22.23 -11.41 -12.10
CA ASP A 154 23.55 -10.91 -12.45
C ASP A 154 23.54 -9.60 -13.24
N SER A 155 22.40 -9.27 -13.85
CA SER A 155 22.20 -8.03 -14.63
C SER A 155 21.82 -6.83 -13.76
N ILE A 156 21.52 -7.04 -12.48
CA ILE A 156 21.20 -5.98 -11.51
C ILE A 156 22.51 -5.29 -11.07
N ILE A 157 22.56 -3.97 -11.19
CA ILE A 157 23.71 -3.14 -10.84
C ILE A 157 23.72 -2.87 -9.32
N ASP A 158 22.56 -2.55 -8.73
CA ASP A 158 22.43 -2.30 -7.30
C ASP A 158 22.81 -3.56 -6.50
N PRO A 159 23.87 -3.49 -5.67
CA PRO A 159 24.38 -4.68 -4.98
C PRO A 159 23.41 -5.21 -3.92
N SER A 160 22.59 -4.34 -3.33
CA SER A 160 21.62 -4.74 -2.30
C SER A 160 20.46 -5.51 -2.93
N LEU A 161 19.92 -5.00 -4.04
CA LEU A 161 18.85 -5.62 -4.79
C LEU A 161 19.31 -6.91 -5.47
N LYS A 162 20.54 -6.93 -6.01
CA LYS A 162 21.16 -8.14 -6.57
C LYS A 162 21.27 -9.25 -5.52
N GLN A 163 21.74 -8.94 -4.32
CA GLN A 163 21.82 -9.92 -3.23
C GLN A 163 20.43 -10.44 -2.86
N ALA A 164 19.46 -9.54 -2.68
CA ALA A 164 18.08 -9.93 -2.39
C ALA A 164 17.48 -10.84 -3.47
N CYS A 165 17.79 -10.59 -4.74
CA CYS A 165 17.37 -11.41 -5.87
C CYS A 165 17.94 -12.83 -5.78
N SER A 166 19.26 -12.94 -5.55
CA SER A 166 19.94 -14.23 -5.43
C SER A 166 19.43 -15.05 -4.24
N ASP A 167 19.15 -14.41 -3.11
CA ASP A 167 18.65 -15.09 -1.90
C ASP A 167 17.24 -15.66 -2.09
N LEU A 168 16.38 -14.99 -2.86
CA LEU A 168 15.00 -15.44 -3.12
C LEU A 168 14.93 -16.63 -4.09
N ILE A 169 15.82 -16.69 -5.07
CA ILE A 169 15.78 -17.70 -6.14
C ILE A 169 16.72 -18.88 -5.85
N GLY A 170 17.85 -18.63 -5.17
CA GLY A 170 18.89 -19.63 -4.89
C GLY A 170 18.78 -20.34 -3.54
N GLY A 171 17.77 -19.98 -2.72
CA GLY A 171 17.49 -20.57 -1.40
C GLY A 171 16.80 -21.92 -1.42
#